data_AF-A0A7Y1XCY8-F1
#
_entry.id   AF-A0A7Y1XCY8-F1
#
_cell.length_a   1.000
_cell.length_b   1.000
_cell.length_c   1.000
_cell.angle_alpha   90.00
_cell.angle_beta   90.00
_cell.angle_gamma   90.00
#
_symmetry.space_group_name_H-M   'P 1'
#
loop_
_entity.id
_entity.type
_entity.pdbx_description
1 polymer ?
#
loop_
_entity_poly.entity_id
_entity_poly.type
_entity_poly.pdbx_seq_one_letter_code
_entity_poly.pdbx_strand_id
1 'polypeptide(L)'
;AEVVYLDLPERNILERFTIDSGFIFENYYATYRGDRRALTRDDIVLVDGGPIPFPPNEQMIFDCGEDLKLKLKQIIKSYSIVP
;
A
#
# COMPACT_ATOMS: atom_id res chain seq x y z
N ALA A 1 13.59 -2.51 -0.21
CA ALA A 1 14.42 -3.07 -1.31
C ALA A 1 15.10 -1.94 -2.07
N GLU A 2 16.04 -2.25 -2.97
CA GLU A 2 16.79 -1.22 -3.70
C GLU A 2 16.88 -1.55 -5.19
N VAL A 3 16.81 -0.51 -6.02
CA VAL A 3 17.05 -0.57 -7.46
C VAL A 3 18.36 0.16 -7.73
N VAL A 4 19.30 -0.53 -8.37
CA VAL A 4 20.64 0.00 -8.65
C VAL A 4 20.88 -0.04 -10.15
N TYR A 5 21.18 1.11 -10.74
CA TYR A 5 21.67 1.19 -12.11
C TYR A 5 23.19 1.09 -12.11
N LEU A 6 23.72 0.20 -12.94
CA LEU A 6 25.14 -0.08 -13.05
C LEU A 6 25.59 0.12 -14.49
N ASP A 7 26.76 0.72 -14.67
CA ASP A 7 27.49 0.62 -15.92
C ASP A 7 28.14 -0.77 -16.01
N LEU A 8 27.82 -1.55 -17.05
CA LEU A 8 28.25 -2.96 -17.13
C LEU A 8 29.76 -3.17 -17.34
N PRO A 9 30.47 -2.36 -18.15
CA PRO A 9 31.91 -2.47 -18.34
C PRO A 9 32.72 -2.21 -17.07
N GLU A 10 32.41 -1.15 -16.33
CA GLU A 10 33.21 -0.73 -15.16
C GLU A 10 32.58 -1.17 -13.82
N ARG A 11 31.33 -1.66 -13.85
CA ARG A 11 30.49 -1.95 -12.66
C ARG A 11 30.31 -0.75 -11.73
N ASN A 12 30.42 0.45 -12.28
CA ASN A 12 30.18 1.68 -11.55
C ASN A 12 28.68 1.86 -11.28
N ILE A 13 28.33 2.30 -10.08
CA ILE A 13 26.96 2.63 -9.73
C ILE A 13 26.63 3.99 -10.34
N LEU A 14 25.66 3.99 -11.25
CA LEU A 14 25.17 5.20 -11.89
C LEU A 14 24.13 5.89 -11.01
N GLU A 15 23.22 5.11 -10.43
CA GLU A 15 22.12 5.64 -9.62
C GLU A 15 21.54 4.58 -8.68
N ARG A 16 20.96 5.03 -7.55
CA ARG A 16 20.30 4.16 -6.58
C ARG A 16 18.95 4.72 -6.15
N PHE A 17 17.93 3.88 -6.22
CA PHE A 17 16.59 4.19 -5.74
C PHE A 17 16.17 3.20 -4.66
N THR A 18 15.71 3.71 -3.52
CA THR A 18 15.06 2.87 -2.52
C THR A 18 13.61 2.65 -2.92
N ILE A 19 13.13 1.40 -2.81
CA ILE A 19 11.72 1.07 -2.99
C ILE A 19 11.22 0.27 -1.81
N ASP A 20 10.02 0.61 -1.37
CA ASP A 20 9.35 -0.08 -0.29
C ASP A 20 7.84 -0.14 -0.57
N SER A 21 7.18 -1.12 0.02
CA SER A 21 5.73 -1.29 -0.06
C SER A 21 5.22 -1.85 1.26
N GLY A 22 4.06 -1.36 1.67
CA GLY A 22 3.36 -1.82 2.85
C GLY A 22 1.86 -1.91 2.60
N PHE A 23 1.20 -2.77 3.36
CA PHE A 23 -0.25 -2.89 3.34
C PHE A 23 -0.83 -2.21 4.58
N ILE A 24 -1.74 -1.25 4.39
CA ILE A 24 -2.44 -0.57 5.47
C ILE A 24 -3.89 -1.06 5.48
N PHE A 25 -4.30 -1.70 6.58
CA PHE A 25 -5.68 -2.09 6.80
C PHE A 25 -6.37 -1.10 7.73
N GLU A 26 -7.52 -0.59 7.30
CA GLU A 26 -8.36 0.29 8.11
C GLU A 26 -9.79 -0.27 8.19
N ASN A 27 -10.30 -0.44 9.40
CA ASN A 27 -11.69 -0.82 9.65
C ASN A 27 -12.25 0.04 10.78
N TYR A 28 -13.15 0.95 10.41
CA TYR A 28 -13.86 1.82 11.35
C TYR A 28 -15.27 1.29 11.54
N TYR A 29 -15.59 0.89 12.77
CA TYR A 29 -16.94 0.47 13.15
C TYR A 29 -17.22 0.90 14.59
N ALA A 30 -18.49 0.95 14.94
CA ALA A 30 -18.94 1.34 16.27
C ALA A 30 -19.95 0.34 16.83
N THR A 31 -20.11 0.38 18.15
CA THR A 31 -21.27 -0.22 18.83
C THR A 31 -21.97 0.87 19.62
N TYR A 32 -23.28 0.72 19.83
CA TYR A 32 -24.06 1.70 20.59
C TYR A 32 -24.81 1.02 21.74
N ARG A 33 -25.14 1.81 22.77
CA ARG A 33 -26.03 1.43 23.85
C ARG A 33 -27.00 2.58 24.12
N GLY A 34 -28.28 2.27 24.33
CA GLY A 34 -29.34 3.25 24.57
C GLY A 34 -30.33 3.36 23.41
N ASP A 35 -30.98 4.52 23.28
CA ASP A 35 -32.01 4.75 22.26
C ASP A 35 -31.39 4.93 20.86
N ARG A 36 -31.63 3.96 19.97
CA ARG A 36 -31.16 3.99 18.58
C ARG A 36 -31.64 5.23 17.82
N ARG A 37 -32.76 5.83 18.20
CA ARG A 37 -33.32 7.02 17.51
C ARG A 37 -32.50 8.29 17.74
N ALA A 38 -31.64 8.29 18.76
CA ALA A 38 -30.72 9.39 19.02
C ALA A 38 -29.47 9.35 18.12
N LEU A 39 -29.24 8.24 17.40
CA LEU A 39 -28.10 8.11 16.49
C LEU A 39 -28.28 9.03 15.27
N THR A 40 -27.20 9.69 14.89
CA THR A 40 -27.12 10.38 13.61
C THR A 40 -27.02 9.38 12.46
N ARG A 41 -27.17 9.85 11.22
CA ARG A 41 -27.00 8.99 10.06
C ARG A 41 -25.59 8.41 9.97
N ASP A 42 -24.58 9.18 10.33
CA ASP A 42 -23.18 8.74 10.29
C ASP A 42 -22.89 7.69 11.37
N ASP A 43 -23.49 7.84 12.56
CA ASP A 43 -23.40 6.82 13.62
C ASP A 43 -24.02 5.49 13.15
N ILE A 44 -25.17 5.56 12.47
CA ILE A 44 -25.85 4.37 11.95
C ILE A 44 -24.94 3.61 10.96
N VAL A 45 -24.23 4.32 10.07
CA VAL A 45 -23.29 3.70 9.12
C VAL A 45 -22.17 2.95 9.84
N LEU A 46 -21.60 3.54 10.89
CA LEU A 46 -20.53 2.91 11.67
C LEU A 46 -21.01 1.70 12.47
N VAL A 47 -22.25 1.76 12.97
CA VAL A 47 -22.86 0.70 13.78
C VAL A 47 -23.26 -0.50 12.92
N ASP A 48 -23.81 -0.28 11.73
CA ASP A 48 -24.31 -1.35 10.88
C ASP A 48 -23.16 -2.14 10.19
N GLY A 49 -21.95 -1.56 10.09
CA GLY A 49 -20.80 -2.15 9.39
C GLY A 49 -20.06 -3.27 10.14
N GLY A 50 -20.06 -3.26 11.49
CA GLY A 50 -19.41 -4.29 12.32
C GLY A 50 -17.89 -4.47 12.13
N PRO A 51 -17.25 -5.29 12.98
CA PRO A 51 -15.84 -5.64 12.80
C PRO A 51 -15.63 -6.51 11.56
N ILE A 52 -14.61 -6.18 10.79
CA ILE A 52 -14.16 -6.99 9.65
C ILE A 52 -12.82 -7.64 10.03
N PRO A 53 -12.59 -8.92 9.71
CA PRO A 53 -11.31 -9.56 9.96
C PRO A 53 -10.19 -8.90 9.13
N PHE A 54 -8.98 -9.00 9.64
CA PHE A 54 -7.80 -8.62 8.89
C PHE A 54 -7.69 -9.42 7.58
N PRO A 55 -7.17 -8.85 6.50
CA PRO A 55 -6.96 -9.58 5.25
C PRO A 55 -6.03 -10.79 5.44
N PRO A 56 -6.16 -11.85 4.62
CA PRO A 56 -5.22 -12.97 4.64
C PRO A 56 -3.79 -12.52 4.32
N ASN A 57 -2.81 -13.17 4.93
CA ASN A 57 -1.40 -12.86 4.74
C ASN A 57 -1.00 -12.92 3.26
N GLU A 58 -1.51 -13.92 2.53
CA GLU A 58 -1.22 -14.15 1.11
C GLU A 58 -1.69 -12.97 0.26
N GLN A 59 -2.86 -12.42 0.58
CA GLN A 59 -3.41 -11.26 -0.13
C GLN A 59 -2.55 -10.02 0.10
N MET A 60 -2.17 -9.76 1.36
CA MET A 60 -1.32 -8.61 1.68
C MET A 60 0.06 -8.70 1.01
N ILE A 61 0.66 -9.90 1.00
CA ILE A 61 1.94 -10.15 0.32
C ILE A 61 1.79 -9.93 -1.18
N PHE A 62 0.70 -10.43 -1.77
CA PHE A 62 0.42 -10.26 -3.19
C PHE A 62 0.26 -8.79 -3.57
N ASP A 63 -0.55 -8.03 -2.82
CA ASP A 63 -0.79 -6.62 -3.09
C ASP A 63 0.49 -5.79 -2.95
N CYS A 64 1.29 -6.03 -1.90
CA CYS A 64 2.60 -5.40 -1.75
C CYS A 64 3.57 -5.77 -2.90
N GLY A 65 3.52 -7.02 -3.37
CA GLY A 65 4.35 -7.48 -4.49
C GLY A 65 3.98 -6.79 -5.80
N GLU A 66 2.69 -6.65 -6.11
CA GLU A 66 2.23 -5.95 -7.30
C GLU A 66 2.56 -4.44 -7.24
N ASP A 67 2.48 -3.82 -6.06
CA ASP A 67 2.90 -2.41 -5.89
C ASP A 67 4.40 -2.22 -6.12
N LEU A 68 5.26 -3.07 -5.53
CA LEU A 68 6.71 -3.03 -5.77
C LEU A 68 7.06 -3.19 -7.26
N LYS A 69 6.35 -4.08 -7.95
CA LYS A 69 6.49 -4.30 -9.40
C LYS A 69 6.09 -3.07 -10.20
N LEU A 70 5.02 -2.37 -9.82
CA LEU A 70 4.61 -1.13 -10.47
C LEU A 70 5.64 -0.01 -10.24
N LYS A 71 6.11 0.16 -9.00
CA LYS A 71 7.16 1.13 -8.65
C LYS A 71 8.45 0.88 -9.44
N LEU A 72 8.88 -0.39 -9.55
CA LEU A 72 10.03 -0.77 -10.36
C LEU A 72 9.82 -0.40 -11.84
N LYS A 73 8.65 -0.71 -12.41
CA LYS A 73 8.33 -0.34 -13.80
C LYS A 73 8.37 1.16 -14.03
N GLN A 74 7.93 1.96 -13.05
CA GLN A 74 7.98 3.42 -13.13
C GLN A 74 9.42 3.95 -13.09
N ILE A 75 10.27 3.40 -12.22
CA ILE A 75 11.71 3.74 -12.18
C ILE A 75 12.35 3.44 -13.54
N ILE A 76 12.09 2.26 -14.10
CA ILE A 76 12.61 1.87 -15.43
C ILE A 76 12.12 2.82 -16.53
N LYS A 77 10.85 3.23 -16.51
CA LYS A 77 10.28 4.12 -17.53
C LYS A 77 10.74 5.58 -17.40
N SER A 78 10.98 6.05 -16.18
CA SER A 78 11.36 7.43 -15.90
C SER A 78 12.86 7.68 -16.06
N TYR A 79 13.68 6.65 -15.84
CA TYR A 79 15.11 6.76 -16.02
C TYR A 79 15.47 6.86 -17.51
N SER A 80 15.91 8.03 -17.92
CA SER A 80 16.50 8.29 -19.23
C SER A 80 17.96 8.68 -19.02
N ILE A 81 18.87 7.97 -19.68
CA ILE A 81 20.25 8.41 -19.82
C ILE A 81 20.22 9.50 -20.89
N VAL A 82 20.10 10.75 -20.46
CA VAL A 82 20.34 11.88 -21.36
C VAL A 82 21.86 11.95 -21.54
N PRO A 83 22.40 11.97 -22.78
CA PRO A 83 23.81 12.23 -23.02
C PRO A 83 24.22 13.63 -22.56
#